data_AF-A0A1Q9HR53-F1
#
_entry.id   AF-A0A1Q9HR53-F1
#
_cell.length_a   1.000
_cell.length_b   1.000
_cell.length_c   1.000
_cell.angle_alpha   90.00
_cell.angle_beta   90.00
_cell.angle_gamma   90.00
#
_symmetry.space_group_name_H-M   'P 1'
#
loop_
_entity.id
_entity.type
_entity.pdbx_description
1 polymer ?
#
loop_
_entity_poly.entity_id
_entity_poly.type
_entity_poly.pdbx_seq_one_letter_code
_entity_poly.pdbx_strand_id
1 'polypeptide(L)'
;MNKLNHFIATKHGKARAVSFLLTMIFMFSAASVSHSSEVDNLASATNNISYRITPLLESASISIFDRSESDTASIQYRKKGDENWRDGLDLHWNSHDNALSGSIFYLKEQTEYEVKVTLRSDVQDDEIQIYSFKTWDSQPQFDPQKIYHLKDIYFGGQLDLEALNIEGTSDGWAKIIGDDTTPIVADSNVHDSAINIGSNKYIYFENITVSGGRKNAISSDSSHNLWFNGCNISGFGRSPNVIVDGLAYENADDRTPINYDSAFNLYNTGVVVVENCHVHSPVPKANNWSAGHPHGPNAYLAAANHPDWNYSGQVILRNNRFYGTHGHRFNDVIESRSNGSILGGFVRDSAIYNNYLAYSNDDIIEMDGGQNNVSFYDNEIEHGYVGVSVIPNVKGPSYVFNNYIHDLGDDRGKKWGAIKVGGLVTRPEGVTNVLNNYIRTGANGITASGYAGDKTYWVNVINNVMIHDMYRQYRGYSIYDHEFYAKSQFINNYMFNLVVEKSVYQAENVVPFYDSSLVNTEFATSLWESDKSYVTFDMPTNHHVANITKFDNTGKTIIGLYPLSANTNTFLPIANHRGESFNYSQVINNFLDKAGSRNLTDTDIGRNNKGIFYFDIQTYICKGFWSCLLPPY
;
A
#
# COMPACT_ATOMS: atom_id res chain seq x y z
N MET A 1 21.11 -46.68 35.67
CA MET A 1 21.69 -46.89 37.03
C MET A 1 21.09 -45.88 38.00
N ASN A 2 21.26 -46.13 39.31
CA ASN A 2 21.16 -45.24 40.48
C ASN A 2 21.04 -43.70 40.26
N LYS A 3 20.37 -42.90 41.13
CA LYS A 3 19.50 -43.12 42.32
C LYS A 3 18.72 -41.80 42.60
N LEU A 4 17.50 -41.80 43.16
CA LEU A 4 17.13 -41.49 44.57
C LEU A 4 17.88 -40.28 45.17
N ASN A 5 17.29 -39.35 45.94
CA ASN A 5 15.97 -39.19 46.63
C ASN A 5 15.83 -37.68 47.03
N HIS A 6 14.85 -37.06 47.74
CA HIS A 6 13.58 -37.32 48.51
C HIS A 6 12.97 -35.90 48.80
N PHE A 7 11.93 -35.57 49.62
CA PHE A 7 10.57 -36.02 50.04
C PHE A 7 10.02 -34.89 50.98
N ILE A 8 8.76 -34.73 51.42
CA ILE A 8 7.48 -35.50 51.36
C ILE A 8 6.30 -34.49 51.40
N ALA A 9 5.21 -34.68 50.63
CA ALA A 9 3.83 -35.03 51.03
C ALA A 9 3.18 -34.29 52.26
N THR A 10 1.86 -34.00 52.25
CA THR A 10 0.74 -34.92 52.61
C THR A 10 -0.61 -34.11 52.65
N LYS A 11 -1.87 -34.61 52.68
CA LYS A 11 -2.52 -35.94 52.51
C LYS A 11 -4.06 -35.80 52.36
N HIS A 12 -4.68 -36.56 51.44
CA HIS A 12 -6.10 -37.05 51.42
C HIS A 12 -7.30 -36.04 51.49
N GLY A 13 -8.51 -36.34 50.99
CA GLY A 13 -8.98 -37.47 50.16
C GLY A 13 -10.45 -37.89 50.40
N LYS A 14 -10.90 -38.96 49.70
CA LYS A 14 -12.21 -39.69 49.76
C LYS A 14 -13.33 -39.22 48.81
N ALA A 15 -14.22 -40.17 48.48
CA ALA A 15 -15.29 -40.10 47.47
C ALA A 15 -16.43 -41.12 47.75
N ARG A 16 -17.60 -40.94 47.11
CA ARG A 16 -18.66 -41.92 46.70
C ARG A 16 -19.82 -41.10 46.08
N ALA A 17 -20.43 -41.44 44.93
CA ALA A 17 -21.23 -42.62 44.55
C ALA A 17 -22.62 -42.66 45.26
N VAL A 18 -23.75 -43.00 44.63
CA VAL A 18 -24.07 -43.36 43.23
C VAL A 18 -25.58 -43.20 42.98
N SER A 19 -26.04 -43.02 41.74
CA SER A 19 -27.35 -43.52 41.29
C SER A 19 -27.36 -43.77 39.77
N PHE A 20 -28.28 -44.60 39.28
CA PHE A 20 -28.32 -45.14 37.93
C PHE A 20 -29.79 -45.34 37.50
N LEU A 21 -30.11 -45.12 36.22
CA LEU A 21 -31.15 -45.91 35.55
C LEU A 21 -30.87 -46.01 34.04
N LEU A 22 -31.28 -47.12 33.44
CA LEU A 22 -31.02 -47.51 32.06
C LEU A 22 -32.25 -47.27 31.16
N THR A 23 -32.02 -47.08 29.86
CA THR A 23 -32.62 -47.85 28.74
C THR A 23 -31.78 -47.55 27.48
N MET A 24 -30.95 -48.47 26.92
CA MET A 24 -31.28 -49.56 25.97
C MET A 24 -31.84 -49.04 24.61
N ILE A 25 -31.46 -49.44 23.39
CA ILE A 25 -30.58 -50.50 22.81
C ILE A 25 -29.95 -49.95 21.50
N PHE A 26 -28.72 -50.33 21.09
CA PHE A 26 -28.39 -50.96 19.77
C PHE A 26 -26.91 -51.35 19.62
N MET A 27 -26.61 -52.10 18.55
CA MET A 27 -25.55 -53.12 18.47
C MET A 27 -24.13 -52.61 18.19
N PHE A 28 -23.14 -53.43 18.55
CA PHE A 28 -21.73 -53.28 18.17
C PHE A 28 -21.47 -53.68 16.71
N SER A 29 -20.68 -52.86 16.01
CA SER A 29 -19.71 -53.31 15.01
C SER A 29 -18.50 -52.38 15.05
N ALA A 30 -17.29 -52.91 15.22
CA ALA A 30 -16.09 -52.08 15.34
C ALA A 30 -15.64 -51.57 13.95
N ALA A 31 -15.58 -50.25 13.79
CA ALA A 31 -14.91 -49.58 12.69
C ALA A 31 -14.02 -48.46 13.26
N SER A 32 -12.79 -48.36 12.76
CA SER A 32 -11.85 -47.32 13.16
C SER A 32 -12.25 -45.97 12.56
N VAL A 33 -12.73 -45.04 13.40
CA VAL A 33 -12.98 -43.65 12.97
C VAL A 33 -11.65 -42.92 12.83
N SER A 34 -11.14 -42.85 11.61
CA SER A 34 -10.09 -41.92 11.22
C SER A 34 -10.55 -40.48 11.43
N HIS A 35 -9.72 -39.63 12.03
CA HIS A 35 -9.85 -38.18 11.82
C HIS A 35 -9.48 -37.89 10.36
N SER A 36 -10.43 -37.42 9.57
CA SER A 36 -10.21 -36.92 8.21
C SER A 36 -9.91 -35.42 8.24
N SER A 37 -8.90 -34.99 7.50
CA SER A 37 -8.51 -33.59 7.35
C SER A 37 -9.42 -32.85 6.36
N GLU A 38 -10.27 -31.96 6.85
CA GLU A 38 -10.99 -30.98 6.01
C GLU A 38 -10.10 -29.77 5.68
N VAL A 39 -8.91 -30.05 5.13
CA VAL A 39 -7.95 -29.06 4.63
C VAL A 39 -7.45 -29.41 3.22
N ASP A 40 -7.51 -30.69 2.82
CA ASP A 40 -6.88 -31.18 1.57
C ASP A 40 -7.79 -31.10 0.32
N ASN A 41 -9.03 -30.62 0.44
CA ASN A 41 -10.06 -30.66 -0.62
C ASN A 41 -10.19 -29.39 -1.48
N LEU A 42 -9.09 -28.66 -1.73
CA LEU A 42 -9.03 -27.67 -2.82
C LEU A 42 -8.67 -28.30 -4.18
N ALA A 43 -8.28 -29.58 -4.22
CA ALA A 43 -7.81 -30.28 -5.41
C ALA A 43 -8.91 -31.06 -6.18
N SER A 44 -10.08 -30.46 -6.47
CA SER A 44 -11.12 -31.11 -7.29
C SER A 44 -12.00 -30.19 -8.15
N ALA A 45 -11.42 -29.12 -8.72
CA ALA A 45 -12.05 -28.31 -9.76
C ALA A 45 -11.14 -28.20 -11.01
N THR A 46 -10.88 -29.33 -11.67
CA THR A 46 -9.99 -29.42 -12.84
C THR A 46 -10.63 -28.82 -14.11
N ASN A 47 -10.71 -27.49 -14.17
CA ASN A 47 -10.49 -26.81 -15.43
C ASN A 47 -8.99 -26.93 -15.75
N ASN A 48 -8.62 -27.49 -16.89
CA ASN A 48 -7.22 -27.56 -17.33
C ASN A 48 -6.75 -26.18 -17.81
N ILE A 49 -6.50 -25.29 -16.87
CA ILE A 49 -6.04 -23.92 -17.10
C ILE A 49 -4.51 -23.96 -17.26
N SER A 50 -4.03 -24.03 -18.51
CA SER A 50 -2.58 -24.00 -18.81
C SER A 50 -1.97 -22.60 -18.64
N TYR A 51 -2.78 -21.55 -18.65
CA TYR A 51 -2.34 -20.17 -18.40
C TYR A 51 -3.45 -19.30 -17.78
N ARG A 52 -3.05 -18.27 -17.04
CA ARG A 52 -3.92 -17.19 -16.54
C ARG A 52 -3.28 -15.86 -16.91
N ILE A 53 -4.07 -14.94 -17.47
CA ILE A 53 -3.71 -13.53 -17.62
C ILE A 53 -4.79 -12.70 -16.94
N THR A 54 -4.39 -11.90 -15.96
CA THR A 54 -5.28 -11.01 -15.20
C THR A 54 -4.90 -9.57 -15.55
N PRO A 55 -5.63 -8.92 -16.48
CA PRO A 55 -5.46 -7.50 -16.74
C PRO A 55 -5.92 -6.68 -15.53
N LEU A 56 -5.31 -5.51 -15.36
CA LEU A 56 -5.75 -4.39 -14.52
C LEU A 56 -5.88 -3.14 -15.44
N LEU A 57 -5.88 -1.93 -14.87
CA LEU A 57 -5.94 -0.67 -15.61
C LEU A 57 -4.67 -0.40 -16.44
N GLU A 58 -3.50 -0.41 -15.78
CA GLU A 58 -2.20 -0.06 -16.39
C GLU A 58 -1.17 -1.20 -16.34
N SER A 59 -1.61 -2.41 -15.97
CA SER A 59 -0.77 -3.61 -15.92
C SER A 59 -1.55 -4.87 -16.28
N ALA A 60 -0.83 -5.98 -16.46
CA ALA A 60 -1.42 -7.31 -16.57
C ALA A 60 -0.49 -8.37 -15.95
N SER A 61 -1.04 -9.17 -15.05
CA SER A 61 -0.37 -10.30 -14.42
C SER A 61 -0.52 -11.57 -15.26
N ILE A 62 0.51 -12.40 -15.28
CA ILE A 62 0.62 -13.61 -16.10
C ILE A 62 1.05 -14.77 -15.20
N SER A 63 0.45 -15.95 -15.40
CA SER A 63 0.93 -17.23 -14.89
C SER A 63 0.80 -18.30 -15.98
N ILE A 64 1.87 -19.04 -16.27
CA ILE A 64 1.86 -20.24 -17.12
C ILE A 64 2.03 -21.46 -16.21
N PHE A 65 1.09 -22.39 -16.22
CA PHE A 65 1.03 -23.53 -15.29
C PHE A 65 1.70 -24.79 -15.86
N ASP A 66 1.74 -25.85 -15.05
CA ASP A 66 2.39 -27.13 -15.35
C ASP A 66 3.88 -26.96 -15.73
N ARG A 67 4.62 -26.13 -14.98
CA ARG A 67 6.04 -25.79 -15.17
C ARG A 67 6.91 -26.26 -14.01
N SER A 68 8.13 -26.69 -14.31
CA SER A 68 9.20 -27.09 -13.39
C SER A 68 10.13 -25.92 -13.02
N GLU A 69 10.91 -26.06 -11.93
CA GLU A 69 11.91 -25.06 -11.51
C GLU A 69 13.01 -24.82 -12.57
N SER A 70 13.26 -25.82 -13.43
CA SER A 70 14.19 -25.73 -14.57
C SER A 70 13.62 -25.01 -15.80
N ASP A 71 12.30 -24.83 -15.90
CA ASP A 71 11.71 -24.13 -17.03
C ASP A 71 11.88 -22.61 -16.88
N THR A 72 12.07 -21.92 -18.00
CA THR A 72 12.15 -20.44 -18.03
C THR A 72 11.20 -19.87 -19.07
N ALA A 73 10.77 -18.62 -18.90
CA ALA A 73 9.93 -17.93 -19.86
C ALA A 73 10.35 -16.46 -20.01
N SER A 74 10.74 -16.08 -21.22
CA SER A 74 10.93 -14.66 -21.58
C SER A 74 9.72 -14.14 -22.36
N ILE A 75 9.24 -12.94 -22.03
CA ILE A 75 8.01 -12.38 -22.60
C ILE A 75 8.28 -11.16 -23.48
N GLN A 76 7.49 -11.03 -24.53
CA GLN A 76 7.36 -9.81 -25.31
C GLN A 76 5.90 -9.42 -25.43
N TYR A 77 5.58 -8.13 -25.43
CA TYR A 77 4.21 -7.62 -25.56
C TYR A 77 4.13 -6.48 -26.58
N ARG A 78 2.93 -6.26 -27.11
CA ARG A 78 2.61 -5.12 -27.98
C ARG A 78 1.13 -4.78 -27.88
N LYS A 79 0.76 -3.53 -28.18
CA LYS A 79 -0.64 -3.23 -28.44
C LYS A 79 -1.07 -4.02 -29.67
N LYS A 80 -2.27 -4.61 -29.64
CA LYS A 80 -2.79 -5.41 -30.75
C LYS A 80 -2.91 -4.56 -32.02
N GLY A 81 -2.25 -5.00 -33.08
CA GLY A 81 -2.15 -4.27 -34.35
C GLY A 81 -0.88 -3.40 -34.50
N ASP A 82 -0.10 -3.17 -33.43
CA ASP A 82 1.26 -2.63 -33.58
C ASP A 82 2.17 -3.70 -34.20
N GLU A 83 3.12 -3.31 -35.04
CA GLU A 83 4.10 -4.26 -35.61
C GLU A 83 5.16 -4.66 -34.56
N ASN A 84 5.66 -3.67 -33.81
CA ASN A 84 6.82 -3.79 -32.93
C ASN A 84 6.48 -4.46 -31.59
N TRP A 85 7.14 -5.58 -31.31
CA TRP A 85 7.20 -6.20 -29.99
C TRP A 85 8.12 -5.42 -29.05
N ARG A 86 7.79 -5.39 -27.77
CA ARG A 86 8.59 -4.82 -26.67
C ARG A 86 8.88 -5.90 -25.65
N ASP A 87 10.08 -5.93 -25.10
CA ASP A 87 10.45 -6.92 -24.09
C ASP A 87 9.82 -6.57 -22.72
N GLY A 88 9.33 -7.59 -22.02
CA GLY A 88 8.91 -7.52 -20.62
C GLY A 88 9.93 -8.17 -19.70
N LEU A 89 9.60 -8.25 -18.40
CA LEU A 89 10.37 -9.05 -17.45
C LEU A 89 10.14 -10.55 -17.69
N ASP A 90 11.18 -11.35 -17.53
CA ASP A 90 11.06 -12.82 -17.51
C ASP A 90 10.15 -13.27 -16.36
N LEU A 91 9.46 -14.39 -16.55
CA LEU A 91 8.56 -14.96 -15.54
C LEU A 91 9.36 -15.80 -14.54
N HIS A 92 9.04 -15.67 -13.24
CA HIS A 92 9.66 -16.40 -12.14
C HIS A 92 8.86 -17.66 -11.80
N TRP A 93 9.53 -18.78 -11.54
CA TRP A 93 8.88 -20.00 -11.10
C TRP A 93 8.46 -19.93 -9.63
N ASN A 94 7.28 -20.48 -9.30
CA ASN A 94 6.80 -20.74 -7.95
C ASN A 94 6.27 -22.17 -7.84
N SER A 95 6.65 -22.93 -6.81
CA SER A 95 6.20 -24.32 -6.61
C SER A 95 4.75 -24.41 -6.19
N HIS A 96 4.21 -23.40 -5.49
CA HIS A 96 2.84 -23.34 -5.01
C HIS A 96 1.79 -23.59 -6.10
N ASP A 97 1.95 -23.00 -7.29
CA ASP A 97 1.12 -23.27 -8.47
C ASP A 97 1.82 -24.17 -9.52
N ASN A 98 3.08 -24.57 -9.29
CA ASN A 98 4.01 -25.11 -10.31
C ASN A 98 3.95 -24.28 -11.61
N ALA A 99 4.21 -22.97 -11.47
CA ALA A 99 3.93 -22.00 -12.52
C ALA A 99 5.02 -20.94 -12.69
N LEU A 100 5.20 -20.50 -13.93
CA LEU A 100 5.99 -19.33 -14.29
C LEU A 100 5.09 -18.10 -14.25
N SER A 101 5.30 -17.22 -13.26
CA SER A 101 4.48 -16.03 -13.00
C SER A 101 5.27 -14.73 -13.17
N GLY A 102 4.59 -13.66 -13.59
CA GLY A 102 5.17 -12.33 -13.69
C GLY A 102 4.14 -11.29 -14.14
N SER A 103 4.56 -10.06 -14.43
CA SER A 103 3.65 -8.98 -14.82
C SER A 103 4.26 -8.02 -15.83
N ILE A 104 3.38 -7.40 -16.65
CA ILE A 104 3.70 -6.29 -17.54
C ILE A 104 3.05 -5.02 -16.97
N PHE A 105 3.77 -3.92 -16.93
CA PHE A 105 3.38 -2.63 -16.38
C PHE A 105 3.34 -1.53 -17.46
N TYR A 106 2.89 -0.32 -17.10
CA TYR A 106 2.80 0.85 -18.00
C TYR A 106 2.03 0.59 -19.30
N LEU A 107 1.02 -0.27 -19.20
CA LEU A 107 0.01 -0.47 -20.24
C LEU A 107 -0.96 0.71 -20.23
N LYS A 108 -1.66 0.92 -21.36
CA LYS A 108 -2.76 1.87 -21.43
C LYS A 108 -4.05 1.16 -21.06
N GLU A 109 -4.94 1.86 -20.35
CA GLU A 109 -6.34 1.45 -20.13
C GLU A 109 -7.08 1.20 -21.47
N GLN A 110 -8.24 0.54 -21.40
CA GLN A 110 -9.16 0.31 -22.54
C GLN A 110 -8.54 -0.35 -23.78
N THR A 111 -7.35 -0.97 -23.67
CA THR A 111 -6.50 -1.32 -24.82
C THR A 111 -6.31 -2.83 -24.92
N GLU A 112 -6.55 -3.37 -26.11
CA GLU A 112 -6.18 -4.75 -26.45
C GLU A 112 -4.67 -4.88 -26.66
N TYR A 113 -4.07 -5.90 -26.04
CA TYR A 113 -2.67 -6.25 -26.10
C TYR A 113 -2.50 -7.70 -26.58
N GLU A 114 -1.37 -7.97 -27.21
CA GLU A 114 -0.86 -9.31 -27.46
C GLU A 114 0.41 -9.51 -26.62
N VAL A 115 0.53 -10.68 -25.99
CA VAL A 115 1.76 -11.12 -25.31
C VAL A 115 2.23 -12.45 -25.90
N LYS A 116 3.52 -12.50 -26.22
CA LYS A 116 4.26 -13.67 -26.69
C LYS A 116 5.11 -14.16 -25.54
N VAL A 117 4.95 -15.43 -25.17
CA VAL A 117 5.78 -16.11 -24.17
C VAL A 117 6.68 -17.08 -24.93
N THR A 118 8.00 -17.00 -24.70
CA THR A 118 8.96 -18.00 -25.20
C THR A 118 9.39 -18.85 -24.02
N LEU A 119 8.81 -20.03 -23.92
CA LEU A 119 9.11 -21.05 -22.91
C LEU A 119 10.35 -21.84 -23.33
N ARG A 120 11.21 -22.17 -22.37
CA ARG A 120 12.38 -23.04 -22.56
C ARG A 120 12.45 -24.06 -21.45
N SER A 121 12.86 -25.28 -21.80
CA SER A 121 12.96 -26.42 -20.90
C SER A 121 14.23 -27.21 -21.21
N ASP A 122 14.87 -27.80 -20.21
CA ASP A 122 16.06 -28.65 -20.40
C ASP A 122 15.78 -29.93 -21.24
N VAL A 123 14.50 -30.23 -21.52
CA VAL A 123 14.03 -31.51 -22.08
C VAL A 123 13.30 -31.36 -23.42
N GLN A 124 12.95 -30.13 -23.85
CA GLN A 124 12.12 -29.87 -25.04
C GLN A 124 12.60 -28.60 -25.78
N ASP A 125 12.31 -28.52 -27.09
CA ASP A 125 12.59 -27.32 -27.91
C ASP A 125 11.80 -26.08 -27.41
N ASP A 126 12.32 -24.86 -27.64
CA ASP A 126 11.66 -23.58 -27.30
C ASP A 126 10.20 -23.52 -27.79
N GLU A 127 9.24 -23.44 -26.86
CA GLU A 127 7.80 -23.32 -27.19
C GLU A 127 7.39 -21.84 -27.20
N ILE A 128 6.83 -21.37 -28.33
CA ILE A 128 6.32 -19.99 -28.46
C ILE A 128 4.78 -19.99 -28.41
N GLN A 129 4.24 -19.37 -27.37
CA GLN A 129 2.81 -19.18 -27.17
C GLN A 129 2.46 -17.69 -27.37
N ILE A 130 1.31 -17.39 -27.98
CA ILE A 130 0.81 -16.01 -28.12
C ILE A 130 -0.61 -15.93 -27.56
N TYR A 131 -0.83 -14.98 -26.66
CA TYR A 131 -2.08 -14.71 -25.99
C TYR A 131 -2.54 -13.28 -26.28
N SER A 132 -3.83 -13.02 -26.08
CA SER A 132 -4.40 -11.66 -26.13
C SER A 132 -5.19 -11.37 -24.86
N PHE A 133 -5.17 -10.11 -24.43
CA PHE A 133 -5.98 -9.59 -23.33
C PHE A 133 -6.37 -8.14 -23.59
N LYS A 134 -7.27 -7.58 -22.79
CA LYS A 134 -7.62 -6.15 -22.78
C LYS A 134 -7.43 -5.61 -21.38
N THR A 135 -6.77 -4.48 -21.21
CA THR A 135 -6.75 -3.74 -19.94
C THR A 135 -8.16 -3.27 -19.57
N TRP A 136 -8.39 -3.02 -18.27
CA TRP A 136 -9.68 -2.58 -17.75
C TRP A 136 -10.13 -1.25 -18.38
N ASP A 137 -11.43 -1.03 -18.35
CA ASP A 137 -12.01 0.26 -18.72
C ASP A 137 -11.79 1.29 -17.61
N SER A 138 -11.52 2.55 -17.98
CA SER A 138 -11.11 3.63 -17.06
C SER A 138 -12.17 4.04 -16.03
N GLN A 139 -13.38 3.51 -16.20
CA GLN A 139 -14.50 3.44 -15.27
C GLN A 139 -15.42 2.30 -15.79
N PRO A 140 -16.23 1.67 -14.93
CA PRO A 140 -17.17 0.64 -15.38
C PRO A 140 -18.35 1.25 -16.15
N GLN A 141 -19.14 0.38 -16.80
CA GLN A 141 -20.45 0.78 -17.32
C GLN A 141 -21.46 0.86 -16.16
N PHE A 142 -22.30 1.90 -16.15
CA PHE A 142 -23.31 2.13 -15.11
C PHE A 142 -24.70 1.76 -15.61
N ASP A 143 -25.52 1.16 -14.74
CA ASP A 143 -26.96 1.01 -15.01
C ASP A 143 -27.63 2.39 -14.86
N PRO A 144 -28.26 2.95 -15.91
CA PRO A 144 -28.93 4.26 -15.83
C PRO A 144 -30.07 4.33 -14.81
N GLN A 145 -30.59 3.19 -14.33
CA GLN A 145 -31.62 3.11 -13.29
C GLN A 145 -31.03 3.04 -11.87
N LYS A 146 -29.71 2.89 -11.73
CA LYS A 146 -28.98 2.77 -10.45
C LYS A 146 -27.95 3.89 -10.26
N ILE A 147 -28.26 5.09 -10.76
CA ILE A 147 -27.50 6.31 -10.48
C ILE A 147 -28.19 7.05 -9.34
N TYR A 148 -27.52 7.13 -8.19
CA TYR A 148 -28.00 7.75 -6.97
C TYR A 148 -27.16 8.99 -6.64
N HIS A 149 -27.78 10.12 -6.36
CA HIS A 149 -27.10 11.19 -5.64
C HIS A 149 -27.20 10.93 -4.14
N LEU A 150 -26.09 11.14 -3.42
CA LEU A 150 -25.97 10.80 -2.01
C LEU A 150 -27.08 11.42 -1.15
N LYS A 151 -27.36 12.72 -1.35
CA LYS A 151 -28.42 13.48 -0.68
C LYS A 151 -29.85 12.92 -0.84
N ASP A 152 -30.08 12.09 -1.87
CA ASP A 152 -31.39 11.51 -2.18
C ASP A 152 -31.57 10.12 -1.54
N ILE A 153 -30.48 9.51 -1.02
CA ILE A 153 -30.46 8.20 -0.34
C ILE A 153 -29.95 8.24 1.12
N TYR A 154 -29.27 9.32 1.52
CA TYR A 154 -28.65 9.47 2.84
C TYR A 154 -29.41 10.48 3.71
N PHE A 155 -29.84 10.04 4.89
CA PHE A 155 -30.70 10.81 5.79
C PHE A 155 -30.10 11.06 7.19
N GLY A 156 -28.77 10.91 7.32
CA GLY A 156 -28.03 10.99 8.58
C GLY A 156 -27.66 9.62 9.16
N GLY A 157 -26.57 9.55 9.93
CA GLY A 157 -26.09 8.31 10.55
C GLY A 157 -25.16 7.53 9.61
N GLN A 158 -25.29 6.21 9.59
CA GLN A 158 -24.57 5.33 8.66
C GLN A 158 -25.28 5.25 7.30
N LEU A 159 -24.52 5.30 6.21
CA LEU A 159 -25.01 4.89 4.89
C LEU A 159 -24.91 3.36 4.79
N ASP A 160 -26.04 2.67 4.91
CA ASP A 160 -26.10 1.20 4.84
C ASP A 160 -26.64 0.75 3.48
N LEU A 161 -25.75 0.34 2.58
CA LEU A 161 -26.11 -0.10 1.23
C LEU A 161 -26.75 -1.50 1.20
N GLU A 162 -26.46 -2.34 2.19
CA GLU A 162 -27.08 -3.66 2.33
C GLU A 162 -28.56 -3.48 2.73
N ALA A 163 -28.83 -2.61 3.71
CA ALA A 163 -30.20 -2.24 4.08
C ALA A 163 -30.97 -1.49 2.98
N LEU A 164 -30.28 -0.69 2.15
CA LEU A 164 -30.86 -0.02 0.97
C LEU A 164 -30.95 -0.92 -0.28
N ASN A 165 -30.38 -2.13 -0.25
CA ASN A 165 -30.25 -3.04 -1.40
C ASN A 165 -29.65 -2.36 -2.65
N ILE A 166 -28.59 -1.55 -2.46
CA ILE A 166 -27.87 -0.87 -3.55
C ILE A 166 -26.67 -1.71 -3.98
N GLU A 167 -26.86 -2.48 -5.06
CA GLU A 167 -25.80 -3.18 -5.79
C GLU A 167 -26.01 -3.14 -7.32
N GLY A 168 -24.93 -3.30 -8.08
CA GLY A 168 -24.95 -3.35 -9.55
C GLY A 168 -24.93 -4.77 -10.12
N THR A 169 -24.54 -4.89 -11.39
CA THR A 169 -24.17 -6.16 -12.05
C THR A 169 -22.90 -5.96 -12.90
N SER A 170 -22.35 -7.03 -13.46
CA SER A 170 -21.28 -6.98 -14.47
C SER A 170 -21.58 -6.05 -15.64
N ASP A 171 -22.87 -5.96 -16.00
CA ASP A 171 -23.36 -5.29 -17.21
C ASP A 171 -23.80 -3.84 -16.92
N GLY A 172 -23.86 -3.45 -15.64
CA GLY A 172 -24.32 -2.14 -15.19
C GLY A 172 -24.13 -1.97 -13.69
N TRP A 173 -23.06 -1.26 -13.30
CA TRP A 173 -22.73 -0.97 -11.91
C TRP A 173 -23.71 0.06 -11.33
N ALA A 174 -23.95 -0.03 -10.02
CA ALA A 174 -24.61 1.04 -9.28
C ALA A 174 -23.62 2.20 -9.08
N LYS A 175 -24.09 3.45 -9.20
CA LYS A 175 -23.26 4.64 -9.03
C LYS A 175 -23.82 5.55 -7.94
N ILE A 176 -22.99 5.90 -6.96
CA ILE A 176 -23.34 6.82 -5.86
C ILE A 176 -22.47 8.07 -6.01
N ILE A 177 -23.12 9.23 -6.16
CA ILE A 177 -22.47 10.52 -6.45
C ILE A 177 -22.66 11.46 -5.25
N GLY A 178 -21.57 11.84 -4.60
CA GLY A 178 -21.54 12.79 -3.50
C GLY A 178 -21.60 14.26 -3.93
N ASP A 179 -21.68 15.14 -2.93
CA ASP A 179 -21.51 16.58 -3.10
C ASP A 179 -20.92 17.21 -1.83
N ASP A 180 -20.28 18.38 -1.97
CA ASP A 180 -19.60 19.11 -0.87
C ASP A 180 -20.54 19.49 0.29
N THR A 181 -21.86 19.41 0.09
CA THR A 181 -22.88 19.77 1.08
C THR A 181 -23.46 18.57 1.83
N THR A 182 -23.15 17.35 1.41
CA THR A 182 -23.70 16.11 1.95
C THR A 182 -22.59 15.16 2.45
N PRO A 183 -21.85 15.52 3.51
CA PRO A 183 -20.92 14.59 4.14
C PRO A 183 -21.68 13.46 4.84
N ILE A 184 -21.20 12.23 4.71
CA ILE A 184 -21.65 11.11 5.54
C ILE A 184 -21.05 11.30 6.93
N VAL A 185 -21.88 11.31 7.97
CA VAL A 185 -21.51 11.59 9.35
C VAL A 185 -22.24 10.61 10.27
N ALA A 186 -21.56 9.52 10.61
CA ALA A 186 -22.13 8.46 11.43
C ALA A 186 -21.78 8.65 12.91
N ASP A 187 -22.80 8.52 13.78
CA ASP A 187 -22.63 8.56 15.23
C ASP A 187 -21.79 7.36 15.68
N SER A 188 -20.60 7.64 16.21
CA SER A 188 -19.67 6.64 16.72
C SER A 188 -20.17 5.95 18.00
N ASN A 189 -21.25 6.43 18.64
CA ASN A 189 -21.91 5.70 19.72
C ASN A 189 -22.83 4.57 19.22
N VAL A 190 -23.15 4.55 17.91
CA VAL A 190 -24.16 3.66 17.33
C VAL A 190 -23.59 2.77 16.22
N HIS A 191 -22.74 3.30 15.35
CA HIS A 191 -22.31 2.61 14.13
C HIS A 191 -20.80 2.36 14.08
N ASP A 192 -20.41 1.10 13.88
CA ASP A 192 -19.01 0.68 13.73
C ASP A 192 -18.35 1.20 12.43
N SER A 193 -19.15 1.53 11.41
CA SER A 193 -18.68 2.20 10.19
C SER A 193 -19.60 3.34 9.75
N ALA A 194 -19.09 4.27 8.95
CA ALA A 194 -19.89 5.35 8.36
C ALA A 194 -20.58 4.94 7.05
N ILE A 195 -19.95 4.07 6.25
CA ILE A 195 -20.57 3.35 5.13
C ILE A 195 -20.48 1.84 5.42
N ASN A 196 -21.65 1.17 5.47
CA ASN A 196 -21.72 -0.28 5.36
C ASN A 196 -22.04 -0.65 3.91
N ILE A 197 -21.19 -1.48 3.30
CA ILE A 197 -21.41 -2.09 1.99
C ILE A 197 -21.99 -3.51 2.15
N GLY A 198 -21.78 -4.14 3.32
CA GLY A 198 -22.09 -5.55 3.53
C GLY A 198 -21.36 -6.42 2.50
N SER A 199 -22.13 -7.31 1.86
CA SER A 199 -21.69 -8.18 0.76
C SER A 199 -22.06 -7.67 -0.65
N ASN A 200 -22.60 -6.45 -0.77
CA ASN A 200 -23.00 -5.86 -2.05
C ASN A 200 -21.80 -5.64 -2.99
N LYS A 201 -22.06 -5.61 -4.31
CA LYS A 201 -21.03 -5.68 -5.37
C LYS A 201 -21.38 -4.79 -6.59
N TYR A 202 -20.39 -4.54 -7.44
CA TYR A 202 -20.50 -3.67 -8.62
C TYR A 202 -20.99 -2.25 -8.27
N ILE A 203 -20.28 -1.58 -7.36
CA ILE A 203 -20.62 -0.24 -6.86
C ILE A 203 -19.48 0.74 -7.16
N TYR A 204 -19.82 1.91 -7.69
CA TYR A 204 -18.92 3.03 -7.93
C TYR A 204 -19.31 4.23 -7.05
N PHE A 205 -18.38 4.72 -6.25
CA PHE A 205 -18.50 5.92 -5.42
C PHE A 205 -17.72 7.07 -6.06
N GLU A 206 -18.37 8.21 -6.26
CA GLU A 206 -17.76 9.43 -6.80
C GLU A 206 -17.88 10.59 -5.80
N ASN A 207 -16.76 11.24 -5.47
CA ASN A 207 -16.69 12.48 -4.67
C ASN A 207 -17.40 12.40 -3.30
N ILE A 208 -17.29 11.26 -2.61
CA ILE A 208 -17.91 11.06 -1.29
C ILE A 208 -17.05 11.66 -0.18
N THR A 209 -17.59 12.60 0.59
CA THR A 209 -16.97 13.03 1.85
C THR A 209 -17.51 12.19 3.02
N VAL A 210 -16.63 11.63 3.83
CA VAL A 210 -16.97 10.78 4.98
C VAL A 210 -16.27 11.29 6.25
N SER A 211 -17.04 11.37 7.34
CA SER A 211 -16.55 11.63 8.69
C SER A 211 -17.17 10.67 9.70
N GLY A 212 -16.38 10.17 10.65
CA GLY A 212 -16.88 9.28 11.71
C GLY A 212 -16.89 7.79 11.34
N GLY A 213 -17.77 7.04 12.03
CA GLY A 213 -17.73 5.57 12.09
C GLY A 213 -16.76 5.08 13.18
N ARG A 214 -17.28 4.30 14.15
CA ARG A 214 -16.57 4.02 15.43
C ARG A 214 -15.29 3.20 15.25
N LYS A 215 -15.18 2.36 14.23
CA LYS A 215 -13.92 1.66 13.85
C LYS A 215 -13.43 2.14 12.50
N ASN A 216 -14.33 2.15 11.52
CA ASN A 216 -13.98 2.30 10.11
C ASN A 216 -14.74 3.45 9.47
N ALA A 217 -14.20 4.07 8.42
CA ALA A 217 -15.04 4.95 7.61
C ALA A 217 -15.92 4.13 6.67
N ILE A 218 -15.33 3.17 5.94
CA ILE A 218 -16.00 2.33 4.96
C ILE A 218 -15.70 0.86 5.28
N SER A 219 -16.72 0.00 5.29
CA SER A 219 -16.60 -1.44 5.57
C SER A 219 -17.36 -2.32 4.59
N SER A 220 -16.76 -3.44 4.21
CA SER A 220 -17.40 -4.57 3.52
C SER A 220 -16.94 -5.91 4.11
N ASP A 221 -17.70 -6.98 3.90
CA ASP A 221 -17.25 -8.36 4.08
C ASP A 221 -17.67 -9.18 2.86
N SER A 222 -16.72 -9.88 2.24
CA SER A 222 -16.96 -10.81 1.14
C SER A 222 -17.68 -10.15 -0.06
N SER A 223 -17.32 -8.89 -0.32
CA SER A 223 -17.76 -8.08 -1.44
C SER A 223 -16.76 -8.18 -2.62
N HIS A 224 -17.17 -7.76 -3.81
CA HIS A 224 -16.25 -7.58 -4.93
C HIS A 224 -16.74 -6.51 -5.93
N ASN A 225 -15.86 -6.09 -6.83
CA ASN A 225 -16.15 -5.06 -7.83
C ASN A 225 -16.59 -3.74 -7.17
N LEU A 226 -15.70 -3.14 -6.38
CA LEU A 226 -15.89 -1.82 -5.77
C LEU A 226 -14.95 -0.80 -6.38
N TRP A 227 -15.42 0.43 -6.58
CA TRP A 227 -14.62 1.54 -7.09
C TRP A 227 -14.88 2.79 -6.27
N PHE A 228 -13.84 3.40 -5.72
CA PHE A 228 -13.89 4.63 -4.94
C PHE A 228 -13.04 5.69 -5.65
N ASN A 229 -13.67 6.74 -6.15
CA ASN A 229 -12.99 7.83 -6.85
C ASN A 229 -13.23 9.17 -6.14
N GLY A 230 -12.16 9.89 -5.81
CA GLY A 230 -12.25 11.25 -5.24
C GLY A 230 -12.86 11.31 -3.83
N CYS A 231 -12.84 10.22 -3.07
CA CYS A 231 -13.40 10.19 -1.72
C CYS A 231 -12.48 10.92 -0.73
N ASN A 232 -13.06 11.69 0.20
CA ASN A 232 -12.34 12.44 1.23
C ASN A 232 -12.77 11.94 2.62
N ILE A 233 -11.85 11.34 3.37
CA ILE A 233 -12.17 10.52 4.54
C ILE A 233 -11.36 10.97 5.76
N SER A 234 -12.05 11.23 6.87
CA SER A 234 -11.45 11.62 8.15
C SER A 234 -12.30 11.23 9.37
N GLY A 235 -11.78 11.44 10.58
CA GLY A 235 -12.56 11.35 11.82
C GLY A 235 -13.08 9.94 12.19
N PHE A 236 -12.57 8.89 11.55
CA PHE A 236 -12.92 7.50 11.82
C PHE A 236 -12.09 6.91 12.98
N GLY A 237 -12.61 5.84 13.58
CA GLY A 237 -11.92 5.07 14.62
C GLY A 237 -12.29 5.44 16.06
N ARG A 238 -11.83 4.61 17.01
CA ARG A 238 -12.25 4.65 18.41
C ARG A 238 -11.62 5.80 19.18
N SER A 239 -12.41 6.42 20.05
CA SER A 239 -11.93 7.37 21.06
C SER A 239 -11.02 6.64 22.07
N PRO A 240 -9.76 7.07 22.24
CA PRO A 240 -8.82 6.45 23.20
C PRO A 240 -9.09 6.97 24.62
N ASN A 241 -10.15 6.48 25.26
CA ASN A 241 -10.57 6.96 26.58
C ASN A 241 -9.60 6.60 27.71
N VAL A 242 -8.73 5.58 27.50
CA VAL A 242 -7.70 5.16 28.46
C VAL A 242 -6.37 4.96 27.72
N ILE A 243 -5.26 5.35 28.34
CA ILE A 243 -3.90 5.08 27.85
C ILE A 243 -3.11 4.40 28.97
N VAL A 244 -2.51 3.24 28.69
CA VAL A 244 -1.69 2.46 29.63
C VAL A 244 -0.34 2.18 28.97
N ASP A 245 0.76 2.56 29.62
CA ASP A 245 2.14 2.39 29.13
C ASP A 245 2.41 2.91 27.69
N GLY A 246 1.58 3.85 27.23
CA GLY A 246 1.63 4.45 25.89
C GLY A 246 0.71 3.78 24.86
N LEU A 247 0.12 2.63 25.19
CA LEU A 247 -0.90 1.95 24.38
C LEU A 247 -2.30 2.55 24.64
N ALA A 248 -3.09 2.74 23.59
CA ALA A 248 -4.41 3.35 23.65
C ALA A 248 -5.53 2.30 23.69
N TYR A 249 -6.51 2.49 24.57
CA TYR A 249 -7.66 1.60 24.79
C TYR A 249 -8.96 2.39 24.77
N GLU A 250 -10.05 1.74 24.36
CA GLU A 250 -11.39 2.35 24.33
C GLU A 250 -12.04 2.32 25.72
N ASN A 251 -11.78 1.27 26.50
CA ASN A 251 -12.29 1.06 27.86
C ASN A 251 -11.19 0.58 28.80
N ALA A 252 -11.36 0.81 30.11
CA ALA A 252 -10.36 0.41 31.11
C ALA A 252 -10.20 -1.11 31.28
N ASP A 253 -11.22 -1.89 30.91
CA ASP A 253 -11.23 -3.37 31.01
C ASP A 253 -10.83 -4.07 29.69
N ASP A 254 -10.50 -3.31 28.64
CA ASP A 254 -10.10 -3.85 27.34
C ASP A 254 -8.73 -4.55 27.42
N ARG A 255 -8.64 -5.74 26.82
CA ARG A 255 -7.42 -6.59 26.87
C ARG A 255 -6.46 -6.38 25.71
N THR A 256 -6.85 -5.55 24.74
CA THR A 256 -6.11 -5.27 23.50
C THR A 256 -6.26 -3.79 23.19
N PRO A 257 -5.18 -3.11 22.77
CA PRO A 257 -5.27 -1.71 22.36
C PRO A 257 -6.14 -1.54 21.10
N ILE A 258 -6.47 -0.29 20.81
CA ILE A 258 -7.10 0.13 19.56
C ILE A 258 -6.13 -0.18 18.41
N ASN A 259 -6.53 -1.09 17.52
CA ASN A 259 -5.83 -1.43 16.27
C ASN A 259 -6.84 -1.82 15.18
N TYR A 260 -6.44 -1.74 13.90
CA TYR A 260 -7.25 -2.07 12.72
C TYR A 260 -8.47 -1.16 12.48
N ASP A 261 -8.48 0.04 13.07
CA ASP A 261 -9.49 1.08 12.80
C ASP A 261 -9.12 1.76 11.46
N SER A 262 -9.88 1.51 10.40
CA SER A 262 -9.39 1.72 9.02
C SER A 262 -10.33 2.61 8.20
N ALA A 263 -9.81 3.54 7.39
CA ALA A 263 -10.69 4.28 6.46
C ALA A 263 -11.34 3.32 5.45
N PHE A 264 -10.56 2.38 4.90
CA PHE A 264 -11.05 1.27 4.09
C PHE A 264 -10.80 -0.07 4.81
N ASN A 265 -11.85 -0.63 5.43
CA ASN A 265 -11.84 -1.98 6.01
C ASN A 265 -12.61 -2.95 5.12
N LEU A 266 -12.00 -3.31 3.99
CA LEU A 266 -12.62 -4.13 2.95
C LEU A 266 -12.28 -5.61 3.18
N TYR A 267 -12.94 -6.22 4.17
CA TYR A 267 -12.61 -7.57 4.63
C TYR A 267 -13.04 -8.63 3.62
N ASN A 268 -12.18 -9.62 3.37
CA ASN A 268 -12.38 -10.66 2.35
C ASN A 268 -12.82 -10.10 0.98
N THR A 269 -12.40 -8.88 0.62
CA THR A 269 -12.98 -8.13 -0.51
C THR A 269 -11.91 -7.82 -1.56
N GLY A 270 -12.21 -8.07 -2.84
CA GLY A 270 -11.26 -7.92 -3.94
C GLY A 270 -11.91 -7.50 -5.26
N VAL A 271 -11.10 -7.31 -6.30
CA VAL A 271 -11.47 -6.50 -7.49
C VAL A 271 -11.93 -5.10 -7.04
N VAL A 272 -10.99 -4.36 -6.45
CA VAL A 272 -11.23 -3.04 -5.84
C VAL A 272 -10.38 -1.99 -6.53
N VAL A 273 -10.93 -0.82 -6.82
CA VAL A 273 -10.18 0.38 -7.16
C VAL A 273 -10.40 1.44 -6.08
N VAL A 274 -9.33 1.96 -5.48
CA VAL A 274 -9.34 3.21 -4.70
C VAL A 274 -8.44 4.18 -5.42
N GLU A 275 -9.02 5.24 -5.98
CA GLU A 275 -8.27 6.24 -6.74
C GLU A 275 -8.60 7.69 -6.39
N ASN A 276 -7.59 8.55 -6.50
CA ASN A 276 -7.69 10.00 -6.27
C ASN A 276 -8.27 10.35 -4.88
N CYS A 277 -8.27 9.40 -3.94
CA CYS A 277 -8.87 9.52 -2.62
C CYS A 277 -7.88 10.13 -1.62
N HIS A 278 -8.44 10.78 -0.60
CA HIS A 278 -7.71 11.44 0.46
C HIS A 278 -8.14 10.84 1.81
N VAL A 279 -7.18 10.31 2.57
CA VAL A 279 -7.41 9.77 3.91
C VAL A 279 -6.47 10.47 4.88
N HIS A 280 -7.05 11.13 5.88
CA HIS A 280 -6.30 11.89 6.88
C HIS A 280 -7.04 11.95 8.22
N SER A 281 -6.35 12.40 9.28
CA SER A 281 -6.98 12.77 10.56
C SER A 281 -7.96 11.73 11.16
N PRO A 282 -7.54 10.47 11.41
CA PRO A 282 -8.33 9.54 12.24
C PRO A 282 -8.50 10.06 13.67
N VAL A 283 -9.45 9.50 14.44
CA VAL A 283 -9.68 9.84 15.85
C VAL A 283 -8.55 9.35 16.77
N PRO A 284 -8.20 8.04 16.80
CA PRO A 284 -7.02 7.58 17.51
C PRO A 284 -5.75 7.96 16.76
N LYS A 285 -4.61 7.89 17.44
CA LYS A 285 -3.28 7.83 16.83
C LYS A 285 -2.55 6.60 17.33
N ALA A 286 -1.61 6.09 16.54
CA ALA A 286 -0.81 4.96 16.99
C ALA A 286 0.22 5.34 18.05
N ASN A 287 0.54 4.37 18.91
CA ASN A 287 1.78 4.41 19.69
C ASN A 287 3.00 4.16 18.77
N ASN A 288 4.18 4.38 19.32
CA ASN A 288 5.46 4.05 18.68
C ASN A 288 6.14 2.87 19.39
N TRP A 289 7.23 2.39 18.80
CA TRP A 289 8.07 1.29 19.31
C TRP A 289 8.71 1.48 20.72
N SER A 290 8.36 2.50 21.50
CA SER A 290 8.67 2.55 22.95
C SER A 290 7.64 1.81 23.81
N ALA A 291 6.41 1.67 23.33
CA ALA A 291 5.28 1.10 24.07
C ALA A 291 5.00 -0.37 23.70
N GLY A 292 5.87 -1.00 22.91
CA GLY A 292 5.62 -2.27 22.22
C GLY A 292 5.42 -2.05 20.72
N HIS A 293 4.80 -3.01 20.04
CA HIS A 293 4.40 -2.86 18.63
C HIS A 293 3.50 -1.62 18.48
N PRO A 294 3.65 -0.81 17.41
CA PRO A 294 2.67 0.19 17.04
C PRO A 294 1.29 -0.45 16.88
N HIS A 295 0.31 0.16 17.55
CA HIS A 295 -1.11 -0.17 17.45
C HIS A 295 -1.91 1.11 17.25
N GLY A 296 -2.81 1.15 16.27
CA GLY A 296 -3.64 2.31 16.00
C GLY A 296 -4.50 2.19 14.73
N PRO A 297 -4.82 3.31 14.08
CA PRO A 297 -5.56 3.32 12.82
C PRO A 297 -4.62 3.24 11.61
N ASN A 298 -5.16 2.73 10.50
CA ASN A 298 -4.52 2.76 9.17
C ASN A 298 -5.44 3.47 8.15
N ALA A 299 -4.95 3.72 6.93
CA ALA A 299 -5.81 4.22 5.85
C ALA A 299 -6.47 3.09 5.05
N TYR A 300 -5.75 2.00 4.79
CA TYR A 300 -6.28 0.83 4.07
C TYR A 300 -5.83 -0.46 4.75
N LEU A 301 -6.77 -1.38 5.01
CA LEU A 301 -6.48 -2.70 5.56
C LEU A 301 -6.54 -3.76 4.46
N ALA A 302 -5.38 -4.29 4.05
CA ALA A 302 -5.27 -5.28 3.00
C ALA A 302 -5.68 -6.67 3.50
N ALA A 303 -6.92 -7.05 3.16
CA ALA A 303 -7.51 -8.37 3.42
C ALA A 303 -8.22 -8.89 2.15
N ALA A 304 -7.51 -8.92 1.03
CA ALA A 304 -8.08 -9.16 -0.31
C ALA A 304 -8.43 -10.64 -0.60
N ASN A 305 -8.58 -11.46 0.45
CA ASN A 305 -8.73 -12.91 0.40
C ASN A 305 -10.20 -13.35 0.19
N HIS A 306 -10.82 -12.85 -0.88
CA HIS A 306 -12.22 -13.15 -1.19
C HIS A 306 -12.50 -14.67 -1.30
N PRO A 307 -13.64 -15.18 -0.79
CA PRO A 307 -13.90 -16.64 -0.72
C PRO A 307 -13.98 -17.32 -2.09
N ASP A 308 -14.51 -16.63 -3.10
CA ASP A 308 -14.30 -17.00 -4.51
C ASP A 308 -12.95 -16.44 -5.00
N TRP A 309 -12.04 -17.35 -5.36
CA TRP A 309 -10.71 -17.06 -5.87
C TRP A 309 -10.69 -16.16 -7.12
N ASN A 310 -11.76 -16.16 -7.93
CA ASN A 310 -11.86 -15.30 -9.12
C ASN A 310 -11.86 -13.80 -8.76
N TYR A 311 -12.33 -13.45 -7.56
CA TYR A 311 -12.33 -12.07 -7.06
C TYR A 311 -11.25 -11.82 -5.98
N SER A 312 -10.39 -12.80 -5.71
CA SER A 312 -9.29 -12.66 -4.74
C SER A 312 -8.15 -11.82 -5.32
N GLY A 313 -7.59 -10.93 -4.50
CA GLY A 313 -6.63 -9.90 -4.93
C GLY A 313 -7.27 -8.83 -5.82
N GLN A 314 -6.59 -8.46 -6.91
CA GLN A 314 -7.09 -7.49 -7.90
C GLN A 314 -7.43 -6.12 -7.29
N VAL A 315 -6.62 -5.68 -6.33
CA VAL A 315 -6.74 -4.36 -5.69
C VAL A 315 -5.84 -3.37 -6.43
N ILE A 316 -6.41 -2.23 -6.80
CA ILE A 316 -5.71 -1.07 -7.37
C ILE A 316 -5.83 0.09 -6.38
N LEU A 317 -4.71 0.57 -5.87
CA LEU A 317 -4.64 1.81 -5.08
C LEU A 317 -3.82 2.82 -5.88
N ARG A 318 -4.45 3.84 -6.50
CA ARG A 318 -3.72 4.80 -7.34
C ARG A 318 -4.01 6.28 -7.09
N ASN A 319 -3.00 7.13 -7.31
CA ASN A 319 -3.11 8.60 -7.23
C ASN A 319 -3.61 9.12 -5.86
N ASN A 320 -3.60 8.30 -4.80
CA ASN A 320 -4.19 8.67 -3.51
C ASN A 320 -3.23 9.50 -2.66
N ARG A 321 -3.78 10.21 -1.67
CA ARG A 321 -3.01 10.85 -0.59
C ARG A 321 -3.48 10.29 0.75
N PHE A 322 -2.70 9.39 1.35
CA PHE A 322 -3.01 8.83 2.67
C PHE A 322 -1.94 9.31 3.66
N TYR A 323 -2.29 10.20 4.59
CA TYR A 323 -1.31 10.77 5.51
C TYR A 323 -1.81 11.10 6.92
N GLY A 324 -0.97 10.78 7.90
CA GLY A 324 -1.06 11.33 9.25
C GLY A 324 -0.39 12.71 9.35
N THR A 325 -0.03 13.12 10.56
CA THR A 325 0.83 14.28 10.81
C THR A 325 1.93 13.91 11.80
N HIS A 326 2.98 14.73 11.91
CA HIS A 326 4.12 14.45 12.79
C HIS A 326 3.73 14.01 14.22
N GLY A 327 2.69 14.61 14.82
CA GLY A 327 2.21 14.30 16.18
C GLY A 327 1.00 13.37 16.28
N HIS A 328 0.39 13.00 15.15
CA HIS A 328 -0.84 12.19 15.06
C HIS A 328 -0.76 11.26 13.84
N ARG A 329 -0.29 10.04 14.07
CA ARG A 329 0.19 9.09 13.04
C ARG A 329 -0.69 7.83 12.98
N PHE A 330 -0.68 7.18 11.82
CA PHE A 330 -1.17 5.81 11.67
C PHE A 330 -0.20 4.82 12.37
N ASN A 331 -0.61 3.57 12.61
CA ASN A 331 0.38 2.51 12.89
C ASN A 331 1.18 2.28 11.61
N ASP A 332 0.44 1.95 10.54
CA ASP A 332 0.91 1.74 9.18
C ASP A 332 -0.06 2.50 8.26
N VAL A 333 0.41 3.12 7.18
CA VAL A 333 -0.54 3.82 6.28
C VAL A 333 -1.41 2.79 5.56
N ILE A 334 -0.81 1.67 5.16
CA ILE A 334 -1.48 0.52 4.57
C ILE A 334 -1.03 -0.73 5.34
N GLU A 335 -1.91 -1.28 6.17
CA GLU A 335 -1.67 -2.45 7.05
C GLU A 335 -2.14 -3.73 6.34
N SER A 336 -1.45 -4.86 6.51
CA SER A 336 -1.87 -6.15 5.96
C SER A 336 -2.54 -7.04 7.01
N ARG A 337 -3.26 -8.06 6.54
CA ARG A 337 -3.84 -9.12 7.37
C ARG A 337 -3.32 -10.48 6.96
N SER A 338 -3.17 -11.37 7.94
CA SER A 338 -2.73 -12.75 7.72
C SER A 338 -1.35 -12.86 7.02
N ASN A 339 -0.43 -11.96 7.35
CA ASN A 339 0.90 -11.73 6.73
C ASN A 339 1.70 -13.03 6.50
N GLY A 340 1.52 -14.07 7.33
CA GLY A 340 2.15 -15.38 7.16
C GLY A 340 1.44 -16.37 6.23
N SER A 341 0.53 -15.94 5.36
CA SER A 341 -0.34 -16.79 4.53
C SER A 341 -0.22 -16.48 3.04
N ILE A 342 -0.40 -17.50 2.19
CA ILE A 342 -0.61 -17.30 0.75
C ILE A 342 -1.89 -16.49 0.44
N LEU A 343 -2.80 -16.40 1.41
CA LEU A 343 -4.00 -15.56 1.40
C LEU A 343 -3.83 -14.28 2.26
N GLY A 344 -2.59 -13.85 2.51
CA GLY A 344 -2.31 -12.63 3.27
C GLY A 344 -2.25 -11.37 2.42
N GLY A 345 -2.59 -10.23 3.03
CA GLY A 345 -2.46 -8.89 2.47
C GLY A 345 -3.26 -8.67 1.19
N PHE A 346 -2.56 -8.23 0.14
CA PHE A 346 -3.10 -8.05 -1.21
C PHE A 346 -3.33 -9.36 -1.97
N VAL A 347 -2.86 -10.51 -1.45
CA VAL A 347 -2.95 -11.86 -2.03
C VAL A 347 -2.28 -11.99 -3.41
N ARG A 348 -2.86 -11.41 -4.45
CA ARG A 348 -2.48 -11.62 -5.86
C ARG A 348 -2.84 -10.47 -6.80
N ASP A 349 -2.16 -10.42 -7.94
CA ASP A 349 -2.45 -9.61 -9.13
C ASP A 349 -2.96 -8.19 -8.79
N SER A 350 -2.16 -7.40 -8.05
CA SER A 350 -2.58 -6.11 -7.46
C SER A 350 -1.53 -5.01 -7.69
N ALA A 351 -1.97 -3.75 -7.77
CA ALA A 351 -1.13 -2.61 -8.16
C ALA A 351 -1.36 -1.36 -7.29
N ILE A 352 -0.30 -0.90 -6.62
CA ILE A 352 -0.32 0.27 -5.73
C ILE A 352 0.65 1.31 -6.31
N TYR A 353 0.14 2.38 -6.93
CA TYR A 353 0.99 3.29 -7.70
C TYR A 353 0.57 4.77 -7.75
N ASN A 354 1.52 5.67 -8.03
CA ASN A 354 1.31 7.13 -8.02
C ASN A 354 0.77 7.71 -6.69
N ASN A 355 0.84 6.99 -5.56
CA ASN A 355 0.30 7.47 -4.28
C ASN A 355 1.34 8.29 -3.51
N TYR A 356 0.85 9.21 -2.68
CA TYR A 356 1.61 9.83 -1.59
C TYR A 356 1.17 9.20 -0.25
N LEU A 357 2.11 8.56 0.45
CA LEU A 357 1.84 7.83 1.69
C LEU A 357 2.81 8.29 2.80
N ALA A 358 2.29 8.83 3.90
CA ALA A 358 3.13 9.47 4.92
C ALA A 358 2.65 9.33 6.38
N TYR A 359 3.59 9.51 7.32
CA TYR A 359 3.36 9.63 8.77
C TYR A 359 2.75 8.38 9.44
N SER A 360 3.50 7.28 9.39
CA SER A 360 3.27 6.09 10.21
C SER A 360 4.19 6.05 11.45
N ASN A 361 3.96 5.08 12.34
CA ASN A 361 4.85 4.76 13.46
C ASN A 361 5.52 3.37 13.33
N ASP A 362 5.08 2.54 12.36
CA ASP A 362 5.77 1.34 11.87
C ASP A 362 6.11 1.45 10.36
N ASP A 363 5.62 0.57 9.49
CA ASP A 363 5.85 0.67 8.04
C ASP A 363 4.98 1.76 7.42
N ILE A 364 5.29 2.21 6.20
CA ILE A 364 4.31 2.98 5.40
C ILE A 364 3.31 2.02 4.75
N ILE A 365 3.78 0.88 4.24
CA ILE A 365 2.94 -0.16 3.65
C ILE A 365 3.47 -1.55 3.97
N GLU A 366 2.60 -2.44 4.46
CA GLU A 366 2.78 -3.89 4.41
C GLU A 366 2.20 -4.46 3.11
N MET A 367 3.05 -5.08 2.28
CA MET A 367 2.63 -5.94 1.17
C MET A 367 2.50 -7.42 1.57
N ASP A 368 2.84 -7.74 2.82
CA ASP A 368 3.12 -9.08 3.34
C ASP A 368 2.03 -10.14 3.05
N GLY A 369 2.45 -11.40 2.91
CA GLY A 369 1.55 -12.52 2.61
C GLY A 369 1.69 -13.00 1.18
N GLY A 370 0.57 -13.13 0.46
CA GLY A 370 0.52 -13.84 -0.82
C GLY A 370 1.46 -13.26 -1.87
N GLN A 371 1.48 -11.93 -2.01
CA GLN A 371 2.42 -11.18 -2.86
C GLN A 371 2.52 -11.60 -4.35
N ASN A 372 1.66 -12.51 -4.83
CA ASN A 372 1.75 -13.12 -6.16
C ASN A 372 1.37 -12.13 -7.25
N ASN A 373 2.35 -11.59 -7.99
CA ASN A 373 2.16 -10.47 -8.91
C ASN A 373 1.61 -9.20 -8.22
N VAL A 374 1.99 -8.95 -6.96
CA VAL A 374 1.66 -7.69 -6.27
C VAL A 374 2.77 -6.66 -6.51
N SER A 375 2.38 -5.44 -6.87
CA SER A 375 3.29 -4.39 -7.34
C SER A 375 3.08 -3.04 -6.64
N PHE A 376 4.18 -2.37 -6.30
CA PHE A 376 4.24 -1.07 -5.64
C PHE A 376 5.20 -0.15 -6.40
N TYR A 377 4.68 0.81 -7.17
CA TYR A 377 5.51 1.61 -8.09
C TYR A 377 5.14 3.08 -8.25
N ASP A 378 6.12 3.93 -8.58
CA ASP A 378 5.93 5.38 -8.73
C ASP A 378 5.25 6.07 -7.53
N ASN A 379 5.40 5.55 -6.31
CA ASN A 379 4.87 6.18 -5.10
C ASN A 379 5.92 7.11 -4.45
N GLU A 380 5.44 8.13 -3.74
CA GLU A 380 6.20 8.97 -2.82
C GLU A 380 5.91 8.52 -1.39
N ILE A 381 6.94 8.10 -0.64
CA ILE A 381 6.77 7.69 0.76
C ILE A 381 7.80 8.35 1.69
N GLU A 382 7.30 8.85 2.83
CA GLU A 382 8.11 9.56 3.82
C GLU A 382 7.59 9.43 5.26
N HIS A 383 8.43 9.78 6.24
CA HIS A 383 8.05 9.88 7.66
C HIS A 383 7.49 8.59 8.32
N GLY A 384 7.83 7.39 7.83
CA GLY A 384 7.57 6.11 8.54
C GLY A 384 8.78 5.58 9.31
N TYR A 385 8.60 4.62 10.22
CA TYR A 385 9.73 3.90 10.85
C TYR A 385 10.43 2.98 9.83
N VAL A 386 9.66 2.44 8.89
CA VAL A 386 10.09 1.75 7.67
C VAL A 386 9.34 2.34 6.48
N GLY A 387 9.89 2.20 5.27
CA GLY A 387 9.15 2.46 4.04
C GLY A 387 8.20 1.30 3.69
N VAL A 388 8.70 0.34 2.92
CA VAL A 388 7.91 -0.81 2.42
C VAL A 388 8.27 -2.08 3.18
N SER A 389 7.26 -2.82 3.67
CA SER A 389 7.40 -4.21 4.11
C SER A 389 6.93 -5.18 3.03
N VAL A 390 7.72 -6.24 2.86
CA VAL A 390 7.44 -7.39 1.98
C VAL A 390 7.75 -8.71 2.71
N ILE A 391 7.63 -8.73 4.04
CA ILE A 391 8.09 -9.83 4.91
C ILE A 391 6.92 -10.50 5.66
N PRO A 392 6.54 -11.75 5.33
CA PRO A 392 7.13 -12.63 4.32
C PRO A 392 6.51 -12.41 2.93
N ASN A 393 7.28 -12.76 1.90
CA ASN A 393 6.77 -12.99 0.55
C ASN A 393 6.51 -14.49 0.40
N VAL A 394 5.26 -14.90 0.56
CA VAL A 394 4.90 -16.33 0.72
C VAL A 394 4.72 -17.03 -0.64
N LYS A 395 4.70 -16.30 -1.76
CA LYS A 395 4.54 -16.92 -3.09
C LYS A 395 5.17 -16.12 -4.22
N GLY A 396 4.88 -14.82 -4.28
CA GLY A 396 5.49 -13.92 -5.28
C GLY A 396 5.19 -14.31 -6.74
N PRO A 397 5.90 -13.71 -7.72
CA PRO A 397 6.87 -12.64 -7.54
C PRO A 397 6.19 -11.31 -7.15
N SER A 398 6.85 -10.49 -6.33
CA SER A 398 6.41 -9.12 -6.05
C SER A 398 7.39 -8.08 -6.59
N TYR A 399 6.92 -6.84 -6.73
CA TYR A 399 7.62 -5.78 -7.44
C TYR A 399 7.57 -4.46 -6.66
N VAL A 400 8.72 -3.84 -6.41
CA VAL A 400 8.85 -2.52 -5.77
C VAL A 400 9.75 -1.67 -6.65
N PHE A 401 9.20 -0.71 -7.41
CA PHE A 401 10.00 -0.02 -8.45
C PHE A 401 9.66 1.45 -8.76
N ASN A 402 10.65 2.21 -9.22
CA ASN A 402 10.54 3.65 -9.53
C ASN A 402 9.96 4.52 -8.39
N ASN A 403 9.92 4.04 -7.13
CA ASN A 403 9.42 4.82 -5.99
C ASN A 403 10.46 5.84 -5.50
N TYR A 404 10.01 6.89 -4.83
CA TYR A 404 10.85 7.80 -4.07
C TYR A 404 10.63 7.58 -2.56
N ILE A 405 11.68 7.15 -1.87
CA ILE A 405 11.67 6.82 -0.44
C ILE A 405 12.61 7.78 0.29
N HIS A 406 12.07 8.72 1.06
CA HIS A 406 12.87 9.77 1.69
C HIS A 406 12.42 10.08 3.12
N ASP A 407 13.25 10.85 3.83
CA ASP A 407 12.91 11.55 5.08
C ASP A 407 12.20 10.66 6.14
N LEU A 408 12.52 9.37 6.17
CA LEU A 408 11.95 8.39 7.09
C LEU A 408 12.24 8.77 8.56
N GLY A 409 11.33 8.39 9.45
CA GLY A 409 11.39 8.62 10.89
C GLY A 409 10.01 8.57 11.56
N ASP A 410 9.88 7.73 12.59
CA ASP A 410 8.72 7.73 13.51
C ASP A 410 8.59 9.06 14.29
N ASP A 411 7.64 9.15 15.23
CA ASP A 411 7.47 10.33 16.10
C ASP A 411 8.67 10.68 17.01
N ARG A 412 9.70 9.82 17.07
CA ARG A 412 10.98 10.00 17.78
C ARG A 412 12.18 10.10 16.81
N GLY A 413 11.93 10.17 15.50
CA GLY A 413 12.94 10.15 14.43
C GLY A 413 13.71 8.83 14.30
N LYS A 414 13.20 7.72 14.85
CA LYS A 414 13.77 6.37 14.70
C LYS A 414 13.29 5.74 13.39
N LYS A 415 14.15 4.89 12.83
CA LYS A 415 13.94 4.26 11.52
C LYS A 415 14.80 3.00 11.37
N TRP A 416 14.29 1.99 10.67
CA TRP A 416 14.97 0.71 10.45
C TRP A 416 15.53 0.59 9.02
N GLY A 417 14.69 0.69 8.00
CA GLY A 417 15.12 0.68 6.59
C GLY A 417 14.06 1.17 5.61
N ALA A 418 14.47 1.41 4.37
CA ALA A 418 13.55 1.80 3.30
C ALA A 418 12.70 0.63 2.80
N ILE A 419 13.29 -0.58 2.70
CA ILE A 419 12.58 -1.80 2.29
C ILE A 419 12.97 -2.95 3.25
N LYS A 420 11.96 -3.55 3.90
CA LYS A 420 12.06 -4.59 4.93
C LYS A 420 11.73 -5.97 4.35
N VAL A 421 12.71 -6.88 4.37
CA VAL A 421 12.68 -8.21 3.72
C VAL A 421 13.07 -9.33 4.71
N GLY A 422 12.55 -10.55 4.52
CA GLY A 422 12.89 -11.73 5.34
C GLY A 422 11.85 -12.85 5.26
N GLY A 423 12.02 -13.88 6.09
CA GLY A 423 11.05 -14.97 6.27
C GLY A 423 11.08 -16.11 5.24
N LEU A 424 12.07 -16.17 4.33
CA LEU A 424 12.09 -17.14 3.23
C LEU A 424 12.25 -18.61 3.67
N VAL A 425 12.90 -18.93 4.78
CA VAL A 425 13.03 -20.33 5.22
C VAL A 425 11.76 -20.82 5.93
N THR A 426 11.06 -19.92 6.61
CA THR A 426 9.81 -20.20 7.34
C THR A 426 8.55 -20.04 6.49
N ARG A 427 8.63 -19.27 5.40
CA ARG A 427 7.59 -19.00 4.40
C ARG A 427 8.23 -18.94 3.00
N PRO A 428 8.66 -20.08 2.45
CA PRO A 428 9.43 -20.12 1.20
C PRO A 428 8.64 -19.69 -0.04
N GLU A 429 9.43 -19.51 -1.12
CA GLU A 429 9.08 -19.34 -2.54
C GLU A 429 9.03 -17.91 -3.08
N GLY A 430 8.62 -16.91 -2.31
CA GLY A 430 8.47 -15.55 -2.84
C GLY A 430 9.77 -14.80 -3.13
N VAL A 431 10.00 -14.46 -4.41
CA VAL A 431 11.01 -13.49 -4.85
C VAL A 431 10.45 -12.06 -4.90
N THR A 432 11.20 -11.08 -4.39
CA THR A 432 10.88 -9.64 -4.53
C THR A 432 11.85 -8.95 -5.47
N ASN A 433 11.32 -8.37 -6.54
CA ASN A 433 12.07 -7.53 -7.48
C ASN A 433 12.06 -6.07 -7.00
N VAL A 434 13.23 -5.50 -6.71
CA VAL A 434 13.40 -4.13 -6.21
C VAL A 434 14.19 -3.33 -7.24
N LEU A 435 13.52 -2.50 -8.03
CA LEU A 435 14.06 -2.02 -9.31
C LEU A 435 13.99 -0.48 -9.42
N ASN A 436 15.07 0.19 -9.81
CA ASN A 436 15.08 1.63 -10.14
C ASN A 436 14.49 2.57 -9.04
N ASN A 437 14.45 2.21 -7.75
CA ASN A 437 13.95 3.10 -6.70
C ASN A 437 15.01 4.16 -6.33
N TYR A 438 14.57 5.34 -5.92
CA TYR A 438 15.43 6.39 -5.36
C TYR A 438 15.19 6.53 -3.85
N ILE A 439 16.25 6.34 -3.07
CA ILE A 439 16.21 6.17 -1.62
C ILE A 439 17.21 7.12 -0.95
N ARG A 440 16.72 8.11 -0.19
CA ARG A 440 17.51 9.01 0.67
C ARG A 440 17.16 8.75 2.14
N THR A 441 17.99 8.02 2.89
CA THR A 441 17.64 7.65 4.27
C THR A 441 18.80 7.40 5.24
N GLY A 442 18.69 7.96 6.44
CA GLY A 442 19.50 7.64 7.63
C GLY A 442 19.12 6.31 8.31
N ALA A 443 18.78 5.33 7.47
CA ALA A 443 18.40 3.98 7.81
C ALA A 443 19.21 3.02 6.91
N ASN A 444 18.86 1.74 6.85
CA ASN A 444 19.31 0.89 5.75
C ASN A 444 18.48 1.15 4.47
N GLY A 445 19.03 0.82 3.30
CA GLY A 445 18.26 0.76 2.06
C GLY A 445 17.37 -0.49 2.07
N ILE A 446 17.91 -1.60 1.59
CA ILE A 446 17.32 -2.94 1.74
C ILE A 446 17.79 -3.53 3.07
N THR A 447 16.89 -4.04 3.91
CA THR A 447 17.26 -4.58 5.23
C THR A 447 16.51 -5.85 5.61
N ALA A 448 17.27 -6.82 6.11
CA ALA A 448 16.74 -7.98 6.79
C ALA A 448 15.84 -7.59 7.99
N SER A 449 14.74 -8.31 8.18
CA SER A 449 13.95 -8.39 9.40
C SER A 449 13.53 -9.83 9.65
N GLY A 450 13.04 -10.15 10.85
CA GLY A 450 12.74 -11.53 11.26
C GLY A 450 11.25 -11.86 11.23
N TYR A 451 10.84 -12.81 10.38
CA TYR A 451 9.53 -13.46 10.46
C TYR A 451 9.68 -14.84 11.10
N ALA A 452 8.92 -15.13 12.16
CA ALA A 452 9.05 -16.37 12.95
C ALA A 452 10.49 -16.68 13.43
N GLY A 453 11.37 -15.68 13.49
CA GLY A 453 12.79 -15.78 13.85
C GLY A 453 13.76 -15.84 12.66
N ASP A 454 13.26 -16.09 11.45
CA ASP A 454 14.01 -16.24 10.20
C ASP A 454 14.06 -14.93 9.39
N LYS A 455 15.24 -14.66 8.84
CA LYS A 455 15.61 -13.39 8.20
C LYS A 455 16.12 -13.55 6.78
N THR A 456 16.14 -14.78 6.26
CA THR A 456 16.57 -15.07 4.89
C THR A 456 15.58 -14.46 3.91
N TYR A 457 16.06 -13.97 2.76
CA TYR A 457 15.20 -13.39 1.72
C TYR A 457 15.73 -13.66 0.32
N TRP A 458 14.83 -13.70 -0.67
CA TRP A 458 15.17 -13.82 -2.09
C TRP A 458 14.78 -12.51 -2.80
N VAL A 459 15.79 -11.76 -3.26
CA VAL A 459 15.59 -10.44 -3.88
C VAL A 459 16.42 -10.25 -5.14
N ASN A 460 15.84 -9.53 -6.10
CA ASN A 460 16.56 -8.98 -7.26
C ASN A 460 16.60 -7.46 -7.12
N VAL A 461 17.70 -6.92 -6.58
CA VAL A 461 17.86 -5.49 -6.30
C VAL A 461 18.67 -4.88 -7.46
N ILE A 462 18.03 -4.16 -8.36
CA ILE A 462 18.65 -3.69 -9.62
C ILE A 462 18.47 -2.18 -9.82
N ASN A 463 19.55 -1.49 -10.23
CA ASN A 463 19.55 -0.06 -10.63
C ASN A 463 19.07 0.97 -9.58
N ASN A 464 18.87 0.58 -8.32
CA ASN A 464 18.40 1.50 -7.28
C ASN A 464 19.49 2.51 -6.90
N VAL A 465 19.09 3.70 -6.46
CA VAL A 465 19.99 4.74 -5.94
C VAL A 465 19.74 4.88 -4.44
N MET A 466 20.76 4.57 -3.64
CA MET A 466 20.67 4.47 -2.17
C MET A 466 21.73 5.36 -1.52
N ILE A 467 21.27 6.40 -0.80
CA ILE A 467 22.11 7.42 -0.18
C ILE A 467 21.78 7.54 1.32
N HIS A 468 22.82 7.59 2.16
CA HIS A 468 22.71 7.53 3.62
C HIS A 468 23.49 8.63 4.34
N ASP A 469 22.86 9.30 5.31
CA ASP A 469 23.44 10.32 6.21
C ASP A 469 23.79 9.78 7.61
N MET A 470 23.76 8.46 7.79
CA MET A 470 24.10 7.79 9.05
C MET A 470 24.94 6.55 8.80
N TYR A 471 25.91 6.26 9.67
CA TYR A 471 26.54 4.94 9.77
C TYR A 471 26.64 4.48 11.22
N ARG A 472 26.15 3.27 11.51
CA ARG A 472 26.22 2.57 12.81
C ARG A 472 26.26 1.05 12.56
N GLN A 473 26.58 0.27 13.59
CA GLN A 473 26.74 -1.20 13.55
C GLN A 473 25.66 -1.98 12.76
N TYR A 474 24.43 -1.46 12.70
CA TYR A 474 23.29 -2.09 12.00
C TYR A 474 22.46 -1.08 11.16
N ARG A 475 23.00 0.12 10.86
CA ARG A 475 22.26 1.18 10.14
C ARG A 475 23.19 1.96 9.19
N GLY A 476 22.68 2.35 8.02
CA GLY A 476 23.44 3.08 7.00
C GLY A 476 24.02 2.19 5.89
N TYR A 477 23.56 0.95 5.80
CA TYR A 477 23.91 0.01 4.75
C TYR A 477 22.91 0.14 3.61
N SER A 478 23.36 0.29 2.37
CA SER A 478 22.49 0.25 1.20
C SER A 478 21.82 -1.11 1.05
N ILE A 479 22.56 -2.19 1.36
CA ILE A 479 22.03 -3.55 1.49
C ILE A 479 22.53 -4.13 2.81
N TYR A 480 21.61 -4.65 3.62
CA TYR A 480 21.91 -5.38 4.86
C TYR A 480 21.35 -6.80 4.80
N ASP A 481 22.11 -7.69 4.16
CA ASP A 481 21.97 -9.15 4.22
C ASP A 481 22.97 -9.72 5.24
N HIS A 482 22.58 -10.78 5.94
CA HIS A 482 23.42 -11.56 6.84
C HIS A 482 23.16 -13.07 6.78
N GLU A 483 22.20 -13.51 5.97
CA GLU A 483 21.94 -14.91 5.67
C GLU A 483 22.51 -15.29 4.29
N PHE A 484 22.83 -14.29 3.45
CA PHE A 484 23.57 -14.42 2.19
C PHE A 484 22.94 -15.43 1.22
N TYR A 485 21.63 -15.28 0.97
CA TYR A 485 20.89 -16.26 0.18
C TYR A 485 21.36 -16.28 -1.28
N ALA A 486 21.92 -17.41 -1.73
CA ALA A 486 22.69 -17.49 -2.97
C ALA A 486 21.92 -17.19 -4.27
N LYS A 487 20.57 -17.22 -4.28
CA LYS A 487 19.76 -16.78 -5.42
C LYS A 487 19.47 -15.26 -5.44
N SER A 488 19.78 -14.52 -4.37
CA SER A 488 19.62 -13.06 -4.34
C SER A 488 20.70 -12.36 -5.17
N GLN A 489 20.32 -11.27 -5.84
CA GLN A 489 21.15 -10.53 -6.78
C GLN A 489 21.11 -9.03 -6.49
N PHE A 490 22.26 -8.36 -6.60
CA PHE A 490 22.39 -6.93 -6.30
C PHE A 490 23.19 -6.23 -7.41
N ILE A 491 22.50 -5.82 -8.48
CA ILE A 491 23.11 -5.46 -9.75
C ILE A 491 23.00 -3.95 -10.04
N ASN A 492 24.13 -3.30 -10.35
CA ASN A 492 24.17 -1.92 -10.85
C ASN A 492 23.47 -0.89 -9.94
N ASN A 493 23.48 -1.10 -8.61
CA ASN A 493 22.90 -0.15 -7.67
C ASN A 493 23.91 0.96 -7.34
N TYR A 494 23.49 2.21 -7.42
CA TYR A 494 24.27 3.32 -6.87
C TYR A 494 24.15 3.30 -5.34
N MET A 495 25.27 3.17 -4.64
CA MET A 495 25.30 2.98 -3.18
C MET A 495 26.33 3.92 -2.55
N PHE A 496 25.89 4.83 -1.69
CA PHE A 496 26.81 5.77 -1.03
C PHE A 496 26.37 6.16 0.38
N ASN A 497 27.32 6.22 1.31
CA ASN A 497 27.12 6.70 2.68
C ASN A 497 27.99 7.93 2.92
N LEU A 498 27.35 9.07 3.20
CA LEU A 498 27.99 10.38 3.36
C LEU A 498 28.83 10.49 4.64
N VAL A 499 28.58 9.66 5.66
CA VAL A 499 29.29 9.68 6.95
C VAL A 499 30.63 8.95 6.88
N VAL A 500 30.79 8.02 5.93
CA VAL A 500 32.04 7.25 5.73
C VAL A 500 32.61 7.38 4.30
N GLU A 501 32.04 8.30 3.51
CA GLU A 501 32.49 8.72 2.17
C GLU A 501 32.70 7.57 1.16
N LYS A 502 31.84 6.54 1.21
CA LYS A 502 31.92 5.36 0.33
C LYS A 502 30.63 4.55 0.29
N SER A 503 30.54 3.57 -0.62
CA SER A 503 29.53 2.51 -0.59
C SER A 503 29.63 1.65 0.68
N VAL A 504 28.48 1.33 1.28
CA VAL A 504 28.38 0.49 2.48
C VAL A 504 27.28 -0.56 2.25
N TYR A 505 27.66 -1.84 2.27
CA TYR A 505 26.73 -2.95 2.16
C TYR A 505 27.28 -4.19 2.88
N GLN A 506 26.39 -5.13 3.17
CA GLN A 506 26.68 -6.48 3.60
C GLN A 506 25.82 -7.40 2.72
N ALA A 507 26.43 -8.05 1.73
CA ALA A 507 25.77 -8.88 0.71
C ALA A 507 26.81 -9.68 -0.10
N GLU A 508 26.39 -10.78 -0.70
CA GLU A 508 27.10 -11.47 -1.78
C GLU A 508 26.48 -11.11 -3.15
N ASN A 509 26.97 -11.65 -4.27
CA ASN A 509 26.43 -11.42 -5.63
C ASN A 509 26.28 -9.93 -6.05
N VAL A 510 27.12 -9.04 -5.50
CA VAL A 510 27.07 -7.60 -5.81
C VAL A 510 27.83 -7.30 -7.11
N VAL A 511 27.10 -6.84 -8.13
CA VAL A 511 27.68 -6.25 -9.35
C VAL A 511 27.70 -4.73 -9.20
N PRO A 512 28.87 -4.06 -9.26
CA PRO A 512 28.98 -2.61 -9.06
C PRO A 512 28.13 -1.76 -10.01
N PHE A 513 27.93 -0.49 -9.63
CA PHE A 513 27.36 0.54 -10.49
C PHE A 513 28.25 0.78 -11.74
N TYR A 514 27.61 0.96 -12.90
CA TYR A 514 28.28 0.95 -14.21
C TYR A 514 29.29 2.09 -14.39
N ASP A 515 29.02 3.26 -13.80
CA ASP A 515 29.92 4.41 -13.81
C ASP A 515 30.50 4.64 -12.41
N SER A 516 31.62 3.99 -12.14
CA SER A 516 32.36 4.14 -10.87
C SER A 516 32.91 5.55 -10.65
N SER A 517 32.96 6.42 -11.66
CA SER A 517 33.41 7.81 -11.47
C SER A 517 32.37 8.66 -10.72
N LEU A 518 31.09 8.32 -10.83
CA LEU A 518 30.00 8.97 -10.12
C LEU A 518 29.90 8.54 -8.64
N VAL A 519 30.52 7.42 -8.24
CA VAL A 519 30.44 6.88 -6.87
C VAL A 519 31.41 7.62 -5.94
N ASN A 520 31.14 8.92 -5.73
CA ASN A 520 31.99 9.85 -4.98
C ASN A 520 31.16 10.81 -4.10
N THR A 521 31.82 11.46 -3.15
CA THR A 521 31.16 12.34 -2.16
C THR A 521 30.51 13.58 -2.77
N GLU A 522 31.07 14.18 -3.81
CA GLU A 522 30.53 15.38 -4.47
C GLU A 522 29.19 15.07 -5.14
N PHE A 523 29.16 14.02 -5.98
CA PHE A 523 27.93 13.60 -6.65
C PHE A 523 26.88 13.11 -5.64
N ALA A 524 27.27 12.26 -4.67
CA ALA A 524 26.36 11.79 -3.63
C ALA A 524 25.75 12.93 -2.80
N THR A 525 26.51 13.99 -2.51
CA THR A 525 26.00 15.18 -1.82
C THR A 525 25.02 15.96 -2.71
N SER A 526 25.34 16.17 -3.98
CA SER A 526 24.44 16.85 -4.93
C SER A 526 23.10 16.14 -5.14
N LEU A 527 23.08 14.80 -4.99
CA LEU A 527 21.84 14.03 -4.98
C LEU A 527 21.11 14.15 -3.63
N TRP A 528 21.83 14.08 -2.51
CA TRP A 528 21.26 14.22 -1.17
C TRP A 528 20.56 15.56 -0.94
N GLU A 529 21.18 16.65 -1.42
CA GLU A 529 20.68 18.03 -1.36
C GLU A 529 19.63 18.36 -2.44
N SER A 530 19.24 17.39 -3.27
CA SER A 530 18.28 17.61 -4.35
C SER A 530 16.83 17.54 -3.85
N ASP A 531 16.03 18.58 -4.14
CA ASP A 531 14.57 18.58 -3.97
C ASP A 531 13.83 17.73 -5.05
N LYS A 532 14.55 16.94 -5.86
CA LYS A 532 13.94 16.07 -6.87
C LYS A 532 13.55 14.71 -6.29
N SER A 533 12.40 14.21 -6.72
CA SER A 533 11.92 12.84 -6.48
C SER A 533 12.57 11.77 -7.36
N TYR A 534 13.45 12.15 -8.29
CA TYR A 534 14.13 11.27 -9.25
C TYR A 534 15.54 11.77 -9.60
N VAL A 535 16.35 10.87 -10.16
CA VAL A 535 17.66 11.15 -10.75
C VAL A 535 17.76 10.58 -12.17
N THR A 536 18.73 11.04 -12.96
CA THR A 536 18.87 10.70 -14.39
C THR A 536 20.30 10.30 -14.75
N PHE A 537 20.47 9.21 -15.49
CA PHE A 537 21.77 8.66 -15.88
C PHE A 537 21.88 8.37 -17.38
N ASP A 538 23.07 8.61 -17.95
CA ASP A 538 23.47 8.14 -19.28
C ASP A 538 23.82 6.64 -19.24
N MET A 539 22.82 5.82 -18.89
CA MET A 539 23.00 4.39 -18.60
C MET A 539 23.01 3.56 -19.90
N PRO A 540 24.02 2.69 -20.13
CA PRO A 540 24.06 1.78 -21.28
C PRO A 540 22.87 0.81 -21.34
N THR A 541 22.48 0.42 -22.56
CA THR A 541 21.29 -0.41 -22.82
C THR A 541 21.33 -1.80 -22.17
N ASN A 542 22.50 -2.37 -21.95
CA ASN A 542 22.67 -3.66 -21.25
C ASN A 542 22.38 -3.59 -19.73
N HIS A 543 22.06 -2.40 -19.19
CA HIS A 543 21.59 -2.19 -17.82
C HIS A 543 20.13 -1.74 -17.76
N HIS A 544 19.44 -1.60 -18.91
CA HIS A 544 18.02 -1.23 -18.92
C HIS A 544 17.18 -2.44 -18.50
N VAL A 545 16.25 -2.22 -17.58
CA VAL A 545 15.33 -3.27 -17.12
C VAL A 545 14.09 -3.22 -18.01
N ALA A 546 13.86 -4.31 -18.74
CA ALA A 546 12.75 -4.45 -19.68
C ALA A 546 11.41 -4.08 -19.02
N ASN A 547 10.59 -3.29 -19.71
CA ASN A 547 9.31 -2.73 -19.25
C ASN A 547 9.35 -1.82 -17.98
N ILE A 548 10.45 -1.73 -17.24
CA ILE A 548 10.55 -0.94 -15.97
C ILE A 548 11.36 0.36 -16.12
N THR A 549 12.43 0.36 -16.93
CA THR A 549 13.27 1.54 -17.16
C THR A 549 12.53 2.61 -17.96
N LYS A 550 12.40 3.81 -17.35
CA LYS A 550 11.87 5.02 -17.97
C LYS A 550 13.00 5.91 -18.50
N PHE A 551 12.69 6.78 -19.45
CA PHE A 551 13.62 7.73 -20.05
C PHE A 551 13.08 9.15 -20.01
N ASP A 552 13.96 10.13 -19.80
CA ASP A 552 13.62 11.56 -19.95
C ASP A 552 13.59 12.00 -21.43
N ASN A 553 13.26 13.27 -21.66
CA ASN A 553 13.21 13.85 -23.00
C ASN A 553 14.58 14.01 -23.69
N THR A 554 15.68 13.70 -23.00
CA THR A 554 17.04 13.62 -23.57
C THR A 554 17.50 12.18 -23.82
N GLY A 555 16.71 11.18 -23.40
CA GLY A 555 17.03 9.75 -23.50
C GLY A 555 17.80 9.18 -22.32
N LYS A 556 17.98 9.94 -21.22
CA LYS A 556 18.63 9.43 -19.99
C LYS A 556 17.68 8.52 -19.22
N THR A 557 18.21 7.43 -18.68
CA THR A 557 17.49 6.53 -17.76
C THR A 557 17.09 7.30 -16.51
N ILE A 558 15.81 7.24 -16.15
CA ILE A 558 15.28 7.80 -14.90
C ILE A 558 15.25 6.72 -13.82
N ILE A 559 15.66 7.08 -12.60
CA ILE A 559 15.57 6.28 -11.38
C ILE A 559 14.80 7.10 -10.33
N GLY A 560 13.82 6.49 -9.66
CA GLY A 560 12.89 7.17 -8.75
C GLY A 560 11.64 7.75 -9.44
N LEU A 561 10.83 8.47 -8.66
CA LEU A 561 9.52 8.95 -9.06
C LEU A 561 9.65 10.13 -10.03
N TYR A 562 9.49 9.87 -11.33
CA TYR A 562 9.39 10.93 -12.33
C TYR A 562 8.01 11.59 -12.28
N PRO A 563 7.90 12.92 -12.15
CA PRO A 563 6.62 13.60 -12.23
C PRO A 563 6.03 13.39 -13.63
N LEU A 564 4.82 12.82 -13.68
CA LEU A 564 4.05 12.73 -14.92
C LEU A 564 3.87 14.14 -15.49
N SER A 565 4.26 14.35 -16.76
CA SER A 565 4.12 15.65 -17.40
C SER A 565 2.65 16.10 -17.36
N ALA A 566 2.39 17.36 -16.99
CA ALA A 566 1.06 17.90 -16.68
C ALA A 566 0.06 18.02 -17.87
N ASN A 567 0.23 17.20 -18.91
CA ASN A 567 -0.54 17.18 -20.16
C ASN A 567 -1.58 16.05 -20.23
N THR A 568 -2.15 15.63 -19.09
CA THR A 568 -3.47 14.99 -19.02
C THR A 568 -4.16 15.39 -17.70
N ASN A 569 -5.26 16.13 -17.81
CA ASN A 569 -6.24 16.44 -16.75
C ASN A 569 -5.69 16.94 -15.40
N THR A 570 -5.34 18.24 -15.37
CA THR A 570 -5.55 19.16 -14.24
C THR A 570 -5.49 18.59 -12.81
N PHE A 571 -4.29 18.33 -12.31
CA PHE A 571 -3.99 18.51 -10.89
C PHE A 571 -3.05 19.71 -10.73
N LEU A 572 -3.39 20.62 -9.81
CA LEU A 572 -2.53 21.76 -9.48
C LEU A 572 -1.34 21.26 -8.64
N PRO A 573 -0.10 21.67 -8.93
CA PRO A 573 1.03 21.34 -8.07
C PRO A 573 0.86 22.03 -6.72
N ILE A 574 0.68 21.23 -5.67
CA ILE A 574 0.65 21.72 -4.28
C ILE A 574 2.08 22.09 -3.89
N ALA A 575 2.25 23.28 -3.30
CA ALA A 575 3.57 23.74 -2.87
C ALA A 575 4.12 22.92 -1.70
N ASN A 576 5.44 22.69 -1.68
CA ASN A 576 6.14 21.99 -0.61
C ASN A 576 5.93 22.68 0.75
N HIS A 577 5.01 22.17 1.58
CA HIS A 577 4.80 22.64 2.95
C HIS A 577 5.85 22.08 3.93
N ARG A 578 7.13 22.38 3.67
CA ARG A 578 8.11 22.54 4.75
C ARG A 578 7.82 23.89 5.44
N GLY A 579 7.88 23.92 6.76
CA GLY A 579 7.20 24.95 7.57
C GLY A 579 7.89 26.32 7.60
N GLU A 580 7.54 27.20 6.65
CA GLU A 580 7.80 28.65 6.73
C GLU A 580 6.52 29.48 6.51
N SER A 581 6.59 30.78 6.79
CA SER A 581 5.42 31.64 7.01
C SER A 581 4.57 31.95 5.76
N PHE A 582 3.25 31.79 5.89
CA PHE A 582 2.25 32.01 4.85
C PHE A 582 2.28 33.44 4.26
N ASN A 583 2.58 33.58 2.97
CA ASN A 583 2.62 34.87 2.28
C ASN A 583 1.27 35.21 1.65
N TYR A 584 0.50 36.07 2.33
CA TYR A 584 -0.86 36.48 1.93
C TYR A 584 -0.98 37.17 0.55
N SER A 585 0.13 37.62 -0.06
CA SER A 585 0.08 38.43 -1.29
C SER A 585 -0.40 37.68 -2.54
N GLN A 586 -0.22 36.36 -2.64
CA GLN A 586 -0.69 35.60 -3.82
C GLN A 586 -2.19 35.33 -3.82
N VAL A 587 -2.83 35.19 -2.66
CA VAL A 587 -4.28 34.90 -2.55
C VAL A 587 -5.12 36.10 -3.03
N ILE A 588 -4.65 37.32 -2.75
CA ILE A 588 -5.36 38.56 -3.11
C ILE A 588 -5.50 38.73 -4.63
N ASN A 589 -4.46 38.41 -5.40
CA ASN A 589 -4.49 38.55 -6.86
C ASN A 589 -5.55 37.63 -7.51
N ASN A 590 -5.62 36.36 -7.08
CA ASN A 590 -6.63 35.41 -7.56
C ASN A 590 -8.08 35.80 -7.17
N PHE A 591 -8.26 36.67 -6.19
CA PHE A 591 -9.58 37.15 -5.77
C PHE A 591 -10.07 38.36 -6.59
N LEU A 592 -9.15 39.16 -7.13
CA LEU A 592 -9.48 40.38 -7.88
C LEU A 592 -9.91 40.11 -9.33
N ASP A 593 -9.37 39.08 -9.99
CA ASP A 593 -9.71 38.74 -11.38
C ASP A 593 -11.15 38.19 -11.56
N LYS A 594 -11.88 37.91 -10.47
CA LYS A 594 -13.28 37.40 -10.51
C LYS A 594 -14.34 38.40 -10.06
N ALA A 595 -13.97 39.63 -9.66
CA ALA A 595 -14.90 40.66 -9.20
C ALA A 595 -14.92 41.87 -10.14
N GLY A 596 -16.00 42.03 -10.91
CA GLY A 596 -16.10 43.05 -11.95
C GLY A 596 -16.11 44.50 -11.43
N SER A 597 -15.20 45.31 -11.97
CA SER A 597 -15.27 46.78 -12.08
C SER A 597 -15.26 47.64 -10.80
N ARG A 598 -14.05 48.01 -10.34
CA ARG A 598 -13.69 49.42 -10.07
C ARG A 598 -12.19 49.62 -10.00
N ASN A 599 -11.69 50.74 -10.54
CA ASN A 599 -10.30 51.16 -10.36
C ASN A 599 -10.17 51.88 -9.01
N LEU A 600 -9.12 51.54 -8.25
CA LEU A 600 -8.69 52.28 -7.06
C LEU A 600 -7.86 53.52 -7.47
N THR A 601 -7.66 54.46 -6.56
CA THR A 601 -6.90 55.70 -6.81
C THR A 601 -5.89 55.98 -5.70
N ASP A 602 -4.86 56.81 -5.98
CA ASP A 602 -3.73 57.08 -5.05
C ASP A 602 -4.13 57.64 -3.67
N THR A 603 -5.39 58.04 -3.46
CA THR A 603 -5.95 58.42 -2.15
C THR A 603 -6.08 57.25 -1.17
N ASP A 604 -6.10 56.02 -1.66
CA ASP A 604 -6.48 54.84 -0.87
C ASP A 604 -5.27 54.22 -0.13
N ILE A 605 -4.09 54.84 -0.23
CA ILE A 605 -2.81 54.27 0.26
C ILE A 605 -2.03 55.29 1.12
N GLY A 606 -2.07 55.09 2.44
CA GLY A 606 -1.26 55.85 3.40
C GLY A 606 0.19 55.33 3.52
N ARG A 607 1.18 56.21 3.36
CA ARG A 607 2.61 55.90 3.62
C ARG A 607 3.05 56.33 5.03
N ASN A 608 3.95 55.57 5.64
CA ASN A 608 4.77 56.04 6.76
C ASN A 608 6.27 56.06 6.40
N ASN A 609 7.09 56.70 7.25
CA ASN A 609 8.52 56.97 6.99
C ASN A 609 9.45 55.73 7.01
N LYS A 610 8.92 54.50 6.98
CA LYS A 610 9.69 53.27 6.73
C LYS A 610 9.27 52.54 5.44
N GLY A 611 8.40 53.13 4.61
CA GLY A 611 8.04 52.58 3.29
C GLY A 611 7.13 51.36 3.31
N ILE A 612 6.58 51.00 4.48
CA ILE A 612 5.62 49.90 4.63
C ILE A 612 4.23 50.40 4.22
N PHE A 613 3.57 49.65 3.34
CA PHE A 613 2.17 49.83 2.99
C PHE A 613 1.27 49.15 4.04
N TYR A 614 0.21 49.82 4.48
CA TYR A 614 -0.81 49.25 5.35
C TYR A 614 -2.18 49.32 4.64
N PHE A 615 -2.86 48.18 4.53
CA PHE A 615 -4.27 48.11 4.16
C PHE A 615 -5.10 48.05 5.44
N ASP A 616 -6.03 49.00 5.62
CA ASP A 616 -6.96 48.97 6.76
C ASP A 616 -8.18 48.08 6.46
N ILE A 617 -8.15 46.87 6.99
CA ILE A 617 -9.20 45.87 6.84
C ILE A 617 -10.42 46.14 7.76
N GLN A 618 -10.34 47.05 8.74
CA GLN A 618 -11.47 47.29 9.66
C GLN A 618 -12.72 47.91 9.00
N THR A 619 -12.64 48.39 7.76
CA THR A 619 -13.77 49.03 7.08
C THR A 619 -14.68 48.05 6.30
N TYR A 620 -14.24 46.81 6.03
CA TYR A 620 -14.98 45.88 5.15
C TYR A 620 -15.75 44.74 5.84
N ILE A 621 -15.61 44.55 7.16
CA ILE A 621 -16.39 43.55 7.92
C ILE A 621 -17.09 44.22 9.11
N CYS A 622 -18.21 44.92 8.85
CA CYS A 622 -19.37 45.05 9.75
C CYS A 622 -20.43 46.08 9.25
N LYS A 623 -21.44 45.63 8.51
CA LYS A 623 -22.76 46.28 8.44
C LYS A 623 -23.88 45.23 8.49
N GLY A 624 -24.06 44.65 9.69
CA GLY A 624 -24.92 43.47 9.91
C GLY A 624 -25.49 43.34 11.33
N PHE A 625 -25.88 44.46 11.94
CA PHE A 625 -26.67 44.58 13.20
C PHE A 625 -26.04 44.18 14.57
N TRP A 626 -25.99 45.19 15.46
CA TRP A 626 -26.25 45.13 16.92
C TRP A 626 -25.33 44.26 17.82
N SER A 627 -24.39 44.85 18.57
CA SER A 627 -24.54 45.39 19.96
C SER A 627 -24.09 44.40 21.06
N CYS A 628 -23.38 44.73 22.15
CA CYS A 628 -22.94 46.04 22.66
C CYS A 628 -21.77 45.90 23.70
N LEU A 629 -20.98 46.97 23.89
CA LEU A 629 -20.24 47.37 25.12
C LEU A 629 -19.22 46.41 25.80
N LEU A 630 -17.92 46.59 25.49
CA LEU A 630 -16.86 47.20 26.35
C LEU A 630 -16.93 47.10 27.91
N PRO A 631 -15.79 47.16 28.66
CA PRO A 631 -14.36 46.96 28.31
C PRO A 631 -13.60 46.11 29.39
N PRO A 632 -12.32 46.35 29.82
CA PRO A 632 -11.26 45.38 29.51
C PRO A 632 -10.40 44.87 30.70
N TYR A 633 -9.67 43.78 30.48
CA TYR A 633 -8.31 43.55 30.97
C TYR A 633 -7.56 42.59 30.04
#